data_AF-A0A6G0UMQ6-F1
#
_entry.id   AF-A0A6G0UMQ6-F1
#
_cell.length_a   1.000
_cell.length_b   1.000
_cell.length_c   1.000
_cell.angle_alpha   90.00
_cell.angle_beta   90.00
_cell.angle_gamma   90.00
#
_symmetry.space_group_name_H-M   'P 1'
#
loop_
_entity.id
_entity.type
_entity.pdbx_description
1 polymer ?
#
loop_
_entity_poly.entity_id
_entity_poly.type
_entity_poly.pdbx_seq_one_letter_code
_entity_poly.pdbx_strand_id
1 'polypeptide(L)'
;MASQQPRQIDWMDNMENMRPLRGGRPAAAVLASANPNVTIEEAKRKFEEDFANSENADDPLEAMMKFVQWFQWNIPSGRVDVLQPMVYRILTKYGMDSRYRNDERTMKLWLTLADNFPERGFAVMELAFSRGSCRELAKFYIFWSKMYEYAEQMNRAREILSKGIMNRAVPIRELHEASDELEVRILRWTLEKEKNQSELDLDDDSFIEDFERQAFNELEPVQDKRGLIGAPIVRVLSAAPPRLVSEKNSSEGSFEVFADYEEEEEKIPEPIPQKKEFTDLSSDPDYQSIFGYKEFPNPHINLTESTQAKDLKMKGIPGIFTPDQPLSSFVVYCESKNSQKLKLKFAVKRDLVESLSIEEAFLSKVLESFVPDENLKVS
;
A
#
# COMPACT_ATOMS: atom_id res chain seq x y z
N MET A 1 -57.60 -19.77 -16.66
CA MET A 1 -56.55 -18.73 -16.71
C MET A 1 -55.94 -18.64 -15.33
N ALA A 2 -54.81 -19.32 -15.09
CA ALA A 2 -54.10 -19.21 -13.82
C ALA A 2 -53.45 -17.83 -13.78
N SER A 3 -53.95 -16.98 -12.88
CA SER A 3 -53.35 -15.70 -12.54
C SER A 3 -51.93 -15.97 -12.03
N GLN A 4 -50.94 -15.69 -12.88
CA GLN A 4 -49.56 -15.56 -12.42
C GLN A 4 -49.54 -14.40 -11.42
N GLN A 5 -49.53 -14.72 -10.12
CA GLN A 5 -49.17 -13.73 -9.13
C GLN A 5 -47.76 -13.23 -9.49
N PRO A 6 -47.53 -11.91 -9.51
CA PRO A 6 -46.20 -11.38 -9.82
C PRO A 6 -45.22 -12.00 -8.84
N ARG A 7 -44.12 -12.59 -9.34
CA ARG A 7 -43.04 -13.09 -8.48
C ARG A 7 -42.63 -11.94 -7.58
N GLN A 8 -42.79 -12.13 -6.27
CA GLN A 8 -42.25 -11.21 -5.30
C GLN A 8 -40.73 -11.27 -5.47
N ILE A 9 -40.16 -10.24 -6.10
CA ILE A 9 -38.72 -10.11 -6.28
C ILE A 9 -38.13 -10.10 -4.88
N ASP A 10 -37.39 -11.15 -4.56
CA ASP A 10 -36.81 -11.34 -3.25
C ASP A 10 -35.49 -10.57 -3.19
N TRP A 11 -35.19 -9.97 -2.05
CA TRP A 11 -33.90 -9.30 -1.85
C TRP A 11 -32.73 -10.29 -1.97
N MET A 12 -33.00 -11.58 -1.75
CA MET A 12 -32.06 -12.67 -1.97
C MET A 12 -31.53 -12.71 -3.41
N ASP A 13 -32.36 -12.37 -4.41
CA ASP A 13 -31.94 -12.36 -5.81
C ASP A 13 -30.86 -11.31 -6.11
N ASN A 14 -30.73 -10.29 -5.24
CA ASN A 14 -29.78 -9.19 -5.38
C ASN A 14 -28.70 -9.17 -4.27
N MET A 15 -28.58 -10.22 -3.45
CA MET A 15 -27.68 -10.22 -2.30
C MET A 15 -26.20 -10.07 -2.68
N GLU A 16 -25.79 -10.63 -3.82
CA GLU A 16 -24.41 -10.55 -4.31
C GLU A 16 -24.00 -9.12 -4.70
N ASN A 17 -24.97 -8.26 -5.03
CA ASN A 17 -24.73 -6.86 -5.40
C ASN A 17 -24.75 -5.91 -4.19
N MET A 18 -25.06 -6.41 -2.99
CA MET A 18 -25.14 -5.61 -1.78
C MET A 18 -23.82 -5.63 -1.02
N ARG A 19 -23.16 -4.47 -0.96
CA ARG A 19 -21.96 -4.32 -0.13
C ARG A 19 -22.33 -4.48 1.36
N PRO A 20 -21.59 -5.30 2.13
CA PRO A 20 -21.76 -5.40 3.57
C PRO A 20 -21.38 -4.07 4.24
N LEU A 21 -22.21 -3.61 5.17
CA LEU A 21 -21.98 -2.40 5.96
C LEU A 21 -21.92 -2.78 7.43
N ARG A 22 -20.95 -2.24 8.18
CA ARG A 22 -20.81 -2.49 9.63
C ARG A 22 -22.07 -2.12 10.43
N GLY A 23 -22.78 -1.05 10.01
CA GLY A 23 -24.04 -0.60 10.60
C GLY A 23 -25.30 -1.26 10.03
N GLY A 24 -25.15 -2.20 9.09
CA GLY A 24 -26.27 -2.82 8.39
C GLY A 24 -27.02 -1.88 7.43
N ARG A 25 -28.13 -2.38 6.88
CA ARG A 25 -29.04 -1.65 5.98
C ARG A 25 -30.47 -1.76 6.52
N PRO A 26 -31.29 -0.71 6.43
CA PRO A 26 -32.69 -0.82 6.78
C PRO A 26 -33.39 -1.76 5.79
N ALA A 27 -34.37 -2.55 6.27
CA ALA A 27 -35.08 -3.54 5.47
C ALA A 27 -35.72 -2.94 4.20
N ALA A 28 -36.22 -1.70 4.29
CA ALA A 28 -36.75 -0.98 3.13
C ALA A 28 -35.71 -0.74 2.03
N ALA A 29 -34.46 -0.41 2.40
CA ALA A 29 -33.38 -0.22 1.43
C ALA A 29 -32.92 -1.56 0.83
N VAL A 30 -32.93 -2.63 1.61
CA VAL A 30 -32.64 -3.99 1.13
C VAL A 30 -33.68 -4.44 0.11
N LEU A 31 -34.97 -4.19 0.36
CA LEU A 31 -36.04 -4.48 -0.59
C LEU A 31 -35.95 -3.60 -1.85
N ALA A 32 -35.66 -2.31 -1.68
CA ALA A 32 -35.47 -1.39 -2.80
C ALA A 32 -34.23 -1.73 -3.65
N SER A 33 -33.24 -2.42 -3.07
CA SER A 33 -32.02 -2.81 -3.78
C SER A 33 -32.31 -3.69 -5.00
N ALA A 34 -33.37 -4.49 -4.96
CA ALA A 34 -33.72 -5.42 -6.02
C ALA A 34 -34.16 -4.71 -7.31
N ASN A 35 -34.61 -3.45 -7.22
CA ASN A 35 -34.85 -2.58 -8.35
C ASN A 35 -34.26 -1.20 -8.04
N PRO A 36 -32.95 -1.01 -8.27
CA PRO A 36 -32.28 0.25 -7.92
C PRO A 36 -32.82 1.37 -8.83
N ASN A 37 -33.62 2.25 -8.25
CA ASN A 37 -34.23 3.36 -8.97
C ASN A 37 -33.32 4.59 -9.08
N VAL A 38 -32.23 4.63 -8.31
CA VAL A 38 -31.34 5.80 -8.23
C VAL A 38 -30.13 5.59 -9.13
N THR A 39 -29.94 6.49 -10.08
CA THR A 39 -28.75 6.50 -10.93
C THR A 39 -27.59 7.23 -10.25
N ILE A 40 -26.37 6.98 -10.71
CA ILE A 40 -25.16 7.64 -10.20
C ILE A 40 -25.20 9.15 -10.48
N GLU A 41 -25.77 9.53 -11.62
CA GLU A 41 -25.93 10.94 -12.02
C GLU A 41 -26.90 11.65 -11.08
N GLU A 42 -28.00 11.00 -10.71
CA GLU A 42 -28.92 11.52 -9.71
C GLU A 42 -28.27 11.66 -8.33
N ALA A 43 -27.48 10.66 -7.92
CA ALA A 43 -26.72 10.75 -6.67
C ALA A 43 -25.69 11.89 -6.67
N LYS A 44 -25.01 12.14 -7.80
CA LYS A 44 -24.11 13.29 -7.98
C LYS A 44 -24.85 14.61 -7.92
N ARG A 45 -25.99 14.73 -8.60
CA ARG A 45 -26.83 15.93 -8.55
C ARG A 45 -27.29 16.22 -7.12
N LYS A 46 -27.79 15.18 -6.44
CA LYS A 46 -28.23 15.29 -5.04
C LYS A 46 -27.08 15.70 -4.12
N PHE A 47 -25.88 15.18 -4.35
CA PHE A 47 -24.70 15.61 -3.59
C PHE A 47 -24.46 17.12 -3.71
N GLU A 48 -24.44 17.65 -4.94
CA GLU A 48 -24.20 19.09 -5.13
C GLU A 48 -25.32 19.95 -4.52
N GLU A 49 -26.58 19.52 -4.62
CA GLU A 49 -27.72 20.19 -4.00
C GLU A 49 -27.60 20.19 -2.46
N ASP A 50 -27.39 19.02 -1.85
CA ASP A 50 -27.25 18.88 -0.40
C ASP A 50 -26.00 19.64 0.10
N PHE A 51 -24.90 19.61 -0.66
CA PHE A 51 -23.65 20.30 -0.31
C PHE A 51 -23.86 21.82 -0.33
N ALA A 52 -24.50 22.37 -1.35
CA ALA A 52 -24.84 23.80 -1.40
C ALA A 52 -25.80 24.21 -0.27
N ASN A 53 -26.82 23.40 0.00
CA ASN A 53 -27.77 23.66 1.08
C ASN A 53 -27.12 23.58 2.47
N SER A 54 -26.13 22.71 2.64
CA SER A 54 -25.45 22.52 3.92
C SER A 54 -24.68 23.76 4.39
N GLU A 55 -24.25 24.64 3.49
CA GLU A 55 -23.55 25.87 3.88
C GLU A 55 -24.43 26.83 4.69
N ASN A 56 -25.75 26.76 4.50
CA ASN A 56 -26.74 27.57 5.21
C ASN A 56 -27.44 26.81 6.35
N ALA A 57 -27.08 25.55 6.59
CA ALA A 57 -27.68 24.73 7.63
C ALA A 57 -27.05 25.02 9.00
N ASP A 58 -27.82 24.82 10.08
CA ASP A 58 -27.31 24.96 11.45
C ASP A 58 -26.17 23.97 11.75
N ASP A 59 -26.31 22.73 11.26
CA ASP A 59 -25.27 21.69 11.31
C ASP A 59 -24.96 21.14 9.91
N PRO A 60 -24.01 21.76 9.18
CA PRO A 60 -23.60 21.31 7.85
C PRO A 60 -23.11 19.86 7.80
N LEU A 61 -22.42 19.40 8.86
CA LEU A 61 -21.89 18.04 8.90
C LEU A 61 -23.02 17.01 8.99
N GLU A 62 -24.07 17.28 9.76
CA GLU A 62 -25.23 16.39 9.87
C GLU A 62 -25.95 16.21 8.52
N ALA A 63 -26.10 17.29 7.75
CA ALA A 63 -26.68 17.23 6.41
C ALA A 63 -25.86 16.31 5.49
N MET A 64 -24.53 16.42 5.56
CA MET A 64 -23.61 15.58 4.79
C MET A 64 -23.58 14.13 5.27
N MET A 65 -23.70 13.88 6.57
CA MET A 65 -23.84 12.52 7.12
C MET A 65 -25.10 11.83 6.60
N LYS A 66 -26.22 12.56 6.55
CA LYS A 66 -27.48 12.06 5.97
C LYS A 66 -27.34 11.75 4.49
N PHE A 67 -26.62 12.58 3.74
CA PHE A 67 -26.31 12.29 2.34
C PHE A 67 -25.50 10.99 2.19
N VAL A 68 -24.41 10.81 2.95
CA VAL A 68 -23.56 9.61 2.88
C VAL A 68 -24.37 8.36 3.22
N GLN A 69 -25.22 8.43 4.26
CA GLN A 69 -26.11 7.34 4.64
C GLN A 69 -27.13 7.04 3.53
N TRP A 70 -27.77 8.07 2.97
CA TRP A 70 -28.69 7.94 1.85
C TRP A 70 -28.02 7.27 0.65
N PHE A 71 -26.79 7.68 0.31
CA PHE A 71 -26.01 7.11 -0.79
C PHE A 71 -25.78 5.62 -0.55
N GLN A 72 -25.28 5.26 0.64
CA GLN A 72 -25.02 3.88 1.02
C GLN A 72 -26.28 3.02 0.92
N TRP A 73 -27.45 3.53 1.32
CA TRP A 73 -28.71 2.79 1.27
C TRP A 73 -29.26 2.63 -0.15
N ASN A 74 -29.20 3.68 -0.97
CA ASN A 74 -29.81 3.69 -2.31
C ASN A 74 -28.90 3.12 -3.40
N ILE A 75 -27.60 2.96 -3.13
CA ILE A 75 -26.63 2.36 -4.05
C ILE A 75 -26.08 1.08 -3.41
N PRO A 76 -26.67 -0.09 -3.70
CA PRO A 76 -26.32 -1.37 -3.10
C PRO A 76 -24.85 -1.76 -3.24
N SER A 77 -24.28 -1.53 -4.42
CA SER A 77 -22.87 -1.82 -4.72
C SER A 77 -21.89 -0.89 -3.98
N GLY A 78 -22.40 0.20 -3.39
CA GLY A 78 -21.62 1.18 -2.64
C GLY A 78 -20.78 2.13 -3.50
N ARG A 79 -20.59 1.86 -4.81
CA ARG A 79 -19.87 2.72 -5.79
C ARG A 79 -18.78 3.56 -5.16
N VAL A 80 -17.77 2.87 -4.64
CA VAL A 80 -16.66 3.45 -3.88
C VAL A 80 -15.94 4.54 -4.68
N ASP A 81 -15.79 4.32 -5.99
CA ASP A 81 -15.27 5.26 -6.97
C ASP A 81 -15.98 6.62 -6.98
N VAL A 82 -17.27 6.65 -6.64
CA VAL A 82 -18.10 7.86 -6.62
C VAL A 82 -18.20 8.44 -5.22
N LEU A 83 -18.43 7.60 -4.20
CA LEU A 83 -18.65 8.05 -2.83
C LEU A 83 -17.40 8.67 -2.21
N GLN A 84 -16.22 8.12 -2.51
CA GLN A 84 -14.98 8.53 -1.87
C GLN A 84 -14.55 9.97 -2.19
N PRO A 85 -14.55 10.41 -3.47
CA PRO A 85 -14.35 11.83 -3.80
C PRO A 85 -15.29 12.76 -3.04
N MET A 86 -16.56 12.38 -2.88
CA MET A 86 -17.57 13.17 -2.17
C MET A 86 -17.27 13.25 -0.67
N VAL A 87 -16.96 12.11 -0.04
CA VAL A 87 -16.58 12.03 1.39
C VAL A 87 -15.31 12.85 1.66
N TYR A 88 -14.30 12.75 0.79
CA TYR A 88 -13.09 13.57 0.92
C TYR A 88 -13.42 15.06 0.81
N ARG A 89 -14.25 15.48 -0.15
CA ARG A 89 -14.68 16.88 -0.27
C ARG A 89 -15.43 17.38 0.97
N ILE A 90 -16.28 16.55 1.58
CA ILE A 90 -16.95 16.84 2.87
C ILE A 90 -15.89 17.05 3.96
N LEU A 91 -14.91 16.17 4.08
CA LEU A 91 -13.85 16.24 5.09
C LEU A 91 -12.95 17.45 4.91
N THR A 92 -12.56 17.78 3.69
CA THR A 92 -11.74 18.97 3.40
C THR A 92 -12.50 20.26 3.73
N LYS A 93 -13.81 20.31 3.49
CA LYS A 93 -14.64 21.49 3.79
C LYS A 93 -14.93 21.64 5.29
N TYR A 94 -15.35 20.56 5.95
CA TYR A 94 -15.92 20.60 7.30
C TYR A 94 -15.03 19.96 8.38
N GLY A 95 -14.20 18.98 8.02
CA GLY A 95 -13.35 18.25 8.98
C GLY A 95 -12.25 19.11 9.63
N MET A 96 -11.91 20.25 9.03
CA MET A 96 -10.96 21.22 9.56
C MET A 96 -11.60 22.28 10.46
N ASP A 97 -12.93 22.35 10.50
CA ASP A 97 -13.62 23.26 11.41
C ASP A 97 -13.41 22.78 12.85
N SER A 98 -13.01 23.70 13.72
CA SER A 98 -12.86 23.48 15.16
C SER A 98 -14.07 22.78 15.80
N ARG A 99 -15.28 23.02 15.28
CA ARG A 99 -16.53 22.40 15.75
C ARG A 99 -16.60 20.89 15.52
N TYR A 100 -15.95 20.40 14.47
CA TYR A 100 -16.10 19.03 13.98
C TYR A 100 -14.82 18.21 14.03
N ARG A 101 -13.68 18.86 14.29
CA ARG A 101 -12.35 18.24 14.30
C ARG A 101 -12.27 17.01 15.20
N ASN A 102 -12.91 17.01 16.36
CA ASN A 102 -12.96 15.89 17.30
C ASN A 102 -14.38 15.30 17.46
N ASP A 103 -15.22 15.42 16.41
CA ASP A 103 -16.56 14.82 16.39
C ASP A 103 -16.49 13.35 15.91
N GLU A 104 -17.26 12.47 16.55
CA GLU A 104 -17.41 11.05 16.16
C GLU A 104 -17.93 10.90 14.72
N ARG A 105 -18.72 11.85 14.22
CA ARG A 105 -19.20 11.87 12.82
C ARG A 105 -18.06 12.08 11.83
N THR A 106 -17.18 13.03 12.11
CA THR A 106 -15.97 13.26 11.30
C THR A 106 -15.06 12.04 11.32
N MET A 107 -14.89 11.43 12.49
CA MET A 107 -14.16 10.16 12.63
C MET A 107 -14.77 9.08 11.74
N LYS A 108 -16.09 8.89 11.77
CA LYS A 108 -16.78 7.90 10.90
C LYS A 108 -16.53 8.15 9.41
N LEU A 109 -16.45 9.40 8.97
CA LEU A 109 -16.10 9.74 7.58
C LEU A 109 -14.66 9.33 7.24
N TRP A 110 -13.69 9.61 8.13
CA TRP A 110 -12.30 9.15 7.95
C TRP A 110 -12.19 7.63 7.89
N LEU A 111 -12.87 6.93 8.81
CA LEU A 111 -12.92 5.47 8.82
C LEU A 111 -13.57 4.93 7.54
N THR A 112 -14.61 5.59 7.03
CA THR A 112 -15.26 5.23 5.76
C THR A 112 -14.31 5.45 4.58
N LEU A 113 -13.41 6.43 4.63
CA LEU A 113 -12.35 6.55 3.62
C LEU A 113 -11.35 5.40 3.72
N ALA A 114 -10.87 5.10 4.93
CA ALA A 114 -9.85 4.08 5.16
C ALA A 114 -10.34 2.66 4.82
N ASP A 115 -11.54 2.27 5.27
CA ASP A 115 -12.16 0.95 4.97
C ASP A 115 -12.39 0.75 3.46
N ASN A 116 -12.45 1.83 2.68
CA ASN A 116 -12.74 1.78 1.25
C ASN A 116 -11.47 1.74 0.37
N PHE A 117 -10.31 2.04 0.94
CA PHE A 117 -9.00 1.97 0.29
C PHE A 117 -8.02 1.19 1.16
N PRO A 118 -8.12 -0.15 1.22
CA PRO A 118 -7.28 -0.96 2.11
C PRO A 118 -5.79 -0.79 1.85
N GLU A 119 -5.37 -0.65 0.59
CA GLU A 119 -3.97 -0.41 0.21
C GLU A 119 -3.40 0.90 0.78
N ARG A 120 -4.26 1.90 1.03
CA ARG A 120 -3.87 3.24 1.46
C ARG A 120 -4.55 3.65 2.76
N GLY A 121 -5.15 2.71 3.47
CA GLY A 121 -5.93 2.96 4.68
C GLY A 121 -5.07 3.62 5.75
N PHE A 122 -3.82 3.17 5.92
CA PHE A 122 -2.86 3.78 6.83
C PHE A 122 -2.58 5.24 6.49
N ALA A 123 -2.35 5.56 5.21
CA ALA A 123 -2.12 6.93 4.74
C ALA A 123 -3.35 7.84 4.99
N VAL A 124 -4.57 7.31 4.88
CA VAL A 124 -5.80 8.04 5.23
C VAL A 124 -5.83 8.38 6.73
N MET A 125 -5.47 7.44 7.59
CA MET A 125 -5.43 7.65 9.04
C MET A 125 -4.33 8.64 9.43
N GLU A 126 -3.15 8.53 8.82
CA GLU A 126 -2.05 9.48 8.98
C GLU A 126 -2.45 10.89 8.54
N LEU A 127 -3.14 11.02 7.40
CA LEU A 127 -3.66 12.28 6.92
C LEU A 127 -4.68 12.87 7.89
N ALA A 128 -5.61 12.07 8.41
CA ALA A 128 -6.57 12.54 9.41
C ALA A 128 -5.83 13.12 10.63
N PHE A 129 -4.80 12.40 11.10
CA PHE A 129 -3.98 12.81 12.23
C PHE A 129 -3.16 14.08 11.94
N SER A 130 -2.49 14.17 10.78
CA SER A 130 -1.66 15.33 10.38
C SER A 130 -2.52 16.58 10.24
N ARG A 131 -3.73 16.43 9.69
CA ARG A 131 -4.78 17.46 9.61
C ARG A 131 -5.35 17.87 10.96
N GLY A 132 -4.98 17.15 12.00
CA GLY A 132 -5.43 17.44 13.35
C GLY A 132 -6.76 16.80 13.71
N SER A 133 -7.42 16.13 12.78
CA SER A 133 -8.72 15.51 13.01
C SER A 133 -8.59 14.33 13.99
N CYS A 134 -9.60 14.16 14.83
CA CYS A 134 -9.82 13.00 15.69
C CYS A 134 -8.72 12.73 16.75
N ARG A 135 -7.83 13.70 17.02
CA ARG A 135 -6.72 13.52 17.98
C ARG A 135 -7.16 13.32 19.43
N GLU A 136 -8.35 13.76 19.79
CA GLU A 136 -8.88 13.62 21.15
C GLU A 136 -9.81 12.40 21.32
N LEU A 137 -10.02 11.61 20.26
CA LEU A 137 -10.96 10.48 20.28
C LEU A 137 -10.23 9.15 20.48
N ALA A 138 -10.45 8.48 21.61
CA ALA A 138 -9.83 7.17 21.89
C ALA A 138 -10.15 6.14 20.79
N LYS A 139 -11.41 6.10 20.35
CA LYS A 139 -11.90 5.22 19.27
C LYS A 139 -11.08 5.34 17.97
N PHE A 140 -10.55 6.51 17.65
CA PHE A 140 -9.73 6.73 16.45
C PHE A 140 -8.42 5.93 16.53
N TYR A 141 -7.71 6.03 17.65
CA TYR A 141 -6.46 5.28 17.87
C TYR A 141 -6.70 3.78 18.01
N ILE A 142 -7.80 3.37 18.67
CA ILE A 142 -8.15 1.95 18.78
C ILE A 142 -8.40 1.34 17.40
N PHE A 143 -9.15 2.04 16.54
CA PHE A 143 -9.37 1.57 15.17
C PHE A 143 -8.06 1.50 14.38
N TRP A 144 -7.24 2.55 14.46
CA TRP A 144 -5.95 2.60 13.77
C TRP A 144 -4.97 1.51 14.25
N SER A 145 -4.93 1.22 15.56
CA SER A 145 -4.18 0.10 16.12
C SER A 145 -4.67 -1.23 15.56
N LYS A 146 -5.99 -1.45 15.48
CA LYS A 146 -6.56 -2.67 14.91
C LYS A 146 -6.19 -2.84 13.44
N MET A 147 -6.07 -1.77 12.66
CA MET A 147 -5.58 -1.85 11.28
C MET A 147 -4.16 -2.43 11.21
N TYR A 148 -3.25 -1.98 12.09
CA TYR A 148 -1.90 -2.55 12.16
C TYR A 148 -1.90 -3.99 12.68
N GLU A 149 -2.79 -4.32 13.61
CA GLU A 149 -2.98 -5.68 14.11
C GLU A 149 -3.40 -6.62 12.98
N TYR A 150 -4.37 -6.23 12.13
CA TYR A 150 -4.77 -7.00 10.95
C TYR A 150 -3.66 -7.13 9.90
N ALA A 151 -2.71 -6.19 9.86
CA ALA A 151 -1.53 -6.25 9.02
C ALA A 151 -0.34 -6.97 9.68
N GLU A 152 -0.57 -7.64 10.82
CA GLU A 152 0.43 -8.38 11.61
C GLU A 152 1.61 -7.52 12.11
N GLN A 153 1.43 -6.19 12.16
CA GLN A 153 2.43 -5.24 12.65
C GLN A 153 2.17 -4.86 14.11
N MET A 154 2.41 -5.81 15.02
CA MET A 154 2.08 -5.68 16.45
C MET A 154 2.78 -4.50 17.13
N ASN A 155 4.04 -4.21 16.78
CA ASN A 155 4.79 -3.09 17.34
C ASN A 155 4.14 -1.74 16.97
N ARG A 156 3.75 -1.58 15.71
CA ARG A 156 3.04 -0.38 15.23
C ARG A 156 1.69 -0.23 15.90
N ALA A 157 0.96 -1.32 16.12
CA ALA A 157 -0.30 -1.30 16.85
C ALA A 157 -0.12 -0.71 18.27
N ARG A 158 0.91 -1.16 19.01
CA ARG A 158 1.25 -0.60 20.33
C ARG A 158 1.62 0.88 20.27
N GLU A 159 2.45 1.28 19.31
CA GLU A 159 2.85 2.67 19.11
C GLU A 159 1.63 3.58 18.96
N ILE A 160 0.63 3.16 18.18
CA ILE A 160 -0.59 3.94 17.96
C ILE A 160 -1.43 4.07 19.23
N LEU A 161 -1.59 3.01 20.03
CA LEU A 161 -2.30 3.10 21.31
C LEU A 161 -1.57 4.02 22.29
N SER A 162 -0.25 3.88 22.40
CA SER A 162 0.60 4.76 23.20
C SER A 162 0.48 6.23 22.74
N LYS A 163 0.48 6.46 21.42
CA LYS A 163 0.25 7.78 20.81
C LYS A 163 -1.13 8.35 21.19
N GLY A 164 -2.17 7.53 21.30
CA GLY A 164 -3.49 7.96 21.79
C GLY A 164 -3.46 8.40 23.26
N ILE A 165 -2.73 7.67 24.10
CA ILE A 165 -2.54 8.01 25.52
C ILE A 165 -1.76 9.32 25.67
N MET A 166 -0.68 9.50 24.92
CA MET A 166 0.11 10.74 24.92
C MET A 166 -0.72 11.95 24.48
N ASN A 167 -1.60 11.77 23.49
CA ASN A 167 -2.53 12.82 23.03
C ASN A 167 -3.73 13.04 23.96
N ARG A 168 -3.80 12.33 25.10
CA ARG A 168 -4.88 12.44 26.10
C ARG A 168 -6.26 12.19 25.50
N ALA A 169 -6.36 11.25 24.57
CA ALA A 169 -7.61 10.94 23.92
C ALA A 169 -8.62 10.31 24.90
N VAL A 170 -9.90 10.66 24.73
CA VAL A 170 -10.98 10.32 25.65
C VAL A 170 -11.95 9.33 24.97
N PRO A 171 -12.46 8.33 25.70
CA PRO A 171 -12.12 7.95 27.08
C PRO A 171 -10.80 7.17 27.19
N ILE A 172 -9.91 7.60 28.09
CA ILE A 172 -8.59 6.96 28.30
C ILE A 172 -8.68 5.50 28.75
N ARG A 173 -9.76 5.15 29.46
CA ARG A 173 -10.02 3.77 29.89
C ARG A 173 -10.11 2.82 28.69
N GLU A 174 -10.76 3.23 27.60
CA GLU A 174 -10.88 2.40 26.40
C GLU A 174 -9.52 2.16 25.74
N LEU A 175 -8.59 3.11 25.85
CA LEU A 175 -7.22 2.92 25.33
C LEU A 175 -6.44 1.89 26.14
N HIS A 176 -6.52 1.96 27.47
CA HIS A 176 -5.88 0.97 28.34
C HIS A 176 -6.46 -0.42 28.12
N GLU A 177 -7.79 -0.54 28.07
CA GLU A 177 -8.47 -1.81 27.78
C GLU A 177 -8.07 -2.36 26.41
N ALA A 178 -8.02 -1.52 25.38
CA ALA A 178 -7.55 -1.94 24.05
C ALA A 178 -6.08 -2.38 24.05
N SER A 179 -5.23 -1.77 24.87
CA SER A 179 -3.82 -2.16 25.03
C SER A 179 -3.69 -3.52 25.71
N ASP A 180 -4.42 -3.74 26.81
CA ASP A 180 -4.41 -5.01 27.53
C ASP A 180 -4.94 -6.13 26.63
N GLU A 181 -6.02 -5.87 25.90
CA GLU A 181 -6.58 -6.81 24.93
C GLU A 181 -5.60 -7.15 23.80
N LEU A 182 -4.86 -6.16 23.29
CA LEU A 182 -3.84 -6.36 22.26
C LEU A 182 -2.73 -7.28 22.78
N GLU A 183 -2.20 -7.05 23.99
CA GLU A 183 -1.17 -7.92 24.57
C GLU A 183 -1.67 -9.34 24.78
N VAL A 184 -2.92 -9.52 25.25
CA VAL A 184 -3.52 -10.86 25.38
C VAL A 184 -3.61 -11.58 24.03
N ARG A 185 -3.98 -10.87 22.95
CA ARG A 185 -4.04 -11.45 21.61
C ARG A 185 -2.65 -11.78 21.06
N ILE A 186 -1.65 -10.92 21.29
CA ILE A 186 -0.26 -11.18 20.90
C ILE A 186 0.28 -12.41 21.62
N LEU A 187 0.11 -12.50 22.94
CA LEU A 187 0.56 -13.66 23.74
C LEU A 187 -0.08 -14.96 23.23
N ARG A 188 -1.38 -14.95 22.94
CA ARG A 188 -2.08 -16.11 22.37
C ARG A 188 -1.49 -16.51 21.02
N TRP A 189 -1.28 -15.54 20.13
CA TRP A 189 -0.72 -15.78 18.80
C TRP A 189 0.71 -16.34 18.88
N THR A 190 1.55 -15.82 19.78
CA THR A 190 2.90 -16.34 20.00
C THR A 190 2.90 -17.78 20.51
N LEU A 191 2.06 -18.09 21.50
CA LEU A 191 1.95 -19.47 22.03
C LEU A 191 1.42 -20.46 21.00
N GLU A 192 0.46 -20.05 20.17
CA GLU A 192 -0.08 -20.89 19.10
C GLU A 192 0.96 -21.15 18.00
N LYS A 193 1.80 -20.15 17.69
CA LYS A 193 2.93 -20.30 16.77
C LYS A 193 3.98 -21.27 17.29
N GLU A 194 4.36 -21.18 18.57
CA GLU A 194 5.28 -22.12 19.22
C GLU A 194 4.74 -23.54 19.22
N LYS A 195 3.45 -23.71 19.55
CA LYS A 195 2.79 -25.01 19.53
C LYS A 195 2.80 -25.64 18.13
N ASN A 196 2.43 -24.88 17.11
CA ASN A 196 2.37 -25.38 15.74
C ASN A 196 3.77 -25.76 15.23
N GLN A 197 4.82 -25.02 15.60
CA GLN A 197 6.21 -25.40 15.29
C GLN A 197 6.57 -26.75 15.95
N SER A 198 6.24 -26.92 17.23
CA SER A 198 6.52 -28.18 17.94
C SER A 198 5.73 -29.40 17.44
N GLU A 199 4.55 -29.20 16.84
CA GLU A 199 3.77 -30.29 16.21
C GLU A 199 4.33 -30.67 14.83
N LEU A 200 4.88 -29.72 14.07
CA LEU A 200 5.54 -29.98 12.78
C LEU A 200 6.86 -30.77 12.95
N ASP A 201 7.60 -30.53 14.02
CA ASP A 201 8.85 -31.22 14.33
C ASP A 201 8.66 -32.71 14.71
N LEU A 202 7.43 -33.17 14.95
CA LEU A 202 7.13 -34.53 15.38
C LEU A 202 6.63 -35.47 14.26
N ASP A 203 6.29 -34.94 13.08
CA ASP A 203 5.72 -35.72 11.97
C ASP A 203 6.66 -35.88 10.75
N ASP A 204 7.91 -35.40 10.81
CA ASP A 204 8.87 -35.43 9.68
C ASP A 204 9.69 -36.73 9.58
N ASP A 205 9.01 -37.84 9.29
CA ASP A 205 9.62 -39.04 8.68
C ASP A 205 9.05 -39.30 7.26
N SER A 206 8.22 -38.38 6.74
CA SER A 206 7.76 -38.42 5.34
C SER A 206 8.42 -37.32 4.53
N PHE A 207 9.50 -37.71 3.85
CA PHE A 207 10.28 -36.98 2.85
C PHE A 207 9.40 -36.32 1.77
N ILE A 208 8.74 -35.22 2.10
CA ILE A 208 8.18 -34.27 1.13
C ILE A 208 9.27 -33.23 0.96
N GLU A 209 10.01 -33.30 -0.14
CA GLU A 209 10.89 -32.22 -0.56
C GLU A 209 10.03 -30.97 -0.78
N ASP A 210 9.94 -30.12 0.25
CA ASP A 210 9.34 -28.80 0.14
C ASP A 210 10.17 -27.99 -0.85
N PHE A 211 9.64 -27.83 -2.07
CA PHE A 211 10.21 -26.97 -3.09
C PHE A 211 10.02 -25.51 -2.67
N GLU A 212 10.87 -25.02 -1.77
CA GLU A 212 10.95 -23.62 -1.42
C GLU A 212 11.28 -22.79 -2.68
N ARG A 213 10.56 -21.67 -2.86
CA ARG A 213 10.85 -20.74 -3.95
C ARG A 213 12.20 -20.07 -3.69
N GLN A 214 13.22 -20.49 -4.44
CA GLN A 214 14.52 -19.83 -4.40
C GLN A 214 14.50 -18.55 -5.26
N ALA A 215 14.69 -17.41 -4.62
CA ALA A 215 14.68 -16.10 -5.27
C ALA A 215 15.83 -15.98 -6.29
N PHE A 216 15.54 -15.36 -7.44
CA PHE A 216 16.50 -15.12 -8.53
C PHE A 216 17.12 -16.37 -9.16
N ASN A 217 16.51 -17.54 -8.99
CA ASN A 217 16.97 -18.73 -9.69
C ASN A 217 16.83 -18.62 -11.20
N GLU A 218 17.87 -19.10 -11.89
CA GLU A 218 17.84 -19.29 -13.33
C GLU A 218 16.97 -20.51 -13.66
N LEU A 219 16.07 -20.36 -14.64
CA LEU A 219 15.24 -21.46 -15.10
C LEU A 219 16.11 -22.45 -15.88
N GLU A 220 16.30 -23.65 -15.33
CA GLU A 220 17.01 -24.69 -16.06
C GLU A 220 16.21 -25.16 -17.29
N PRO A 221 16.86 -25.39 -18.43
CA PRO A 221 16.19 -25.86 -19.63
C PRO A 221 15.70 -27.31 -19.46
N VAL A 222 14.41 -27.55 -19.70
CA VAL A 222 13.82 -28.89 -19.66
C VAL A 222 14.25 -29.68 -20.90
N GLN A 223 14.97 -30.78 -20.71
CA GLN A 223 15.33 -31.70 -21.79
C GLN A 223 14.19 -32.71 -22.01
N ASP A 224 13.69 -32.82 -23.24
CA ASP A 224 12.79 -33.94 -23.59
C ASP A 224 13.61 -35.24 -23.77
N LYS A 225 12.97 -36.41 -23.64
CA LYS A 225 13.56 -37.78 -23.66
C LYS A 225 14.35 -38.12 -24.94
N ARG A 226 14.40 -37.21 -25.91
CA ARG A 226 15.13 -37.31 -27.18
C ARG A 226 16.38 -36.42 -27.24
N GLY A 227 16.76 -35.76 -26.13
CA GLY A 227 17.95 -34.90 -26.05
C GLY A 227 17.82 -33.57 -26.78
N LEU A 228 16.59 -33.16 -27.14
CA LEU A 228 16.32 -31.83 -27.69
C LEU A 228 16.07 -30.86 -26.53
N ILE A 229 16.95 -29.87 -26.40
CA ILE A 229 16.85 -28.80 -25.40
C ILE A 229 15.75 -27.84 -25.87
N GLY A 230 14.55 -27.95 -25.30
CA GLY A 230 13.49 -26.96 -25.51
C GLY A 230 13.75 -25.76 -24.61
N ALA A 231 14.21 -24.64 -25.17
CA ALA A 231 14.30 -23.40 -24.40
C ALA A 231 12.89 -22.93 -24.00
N PRO A 232 12.67 -22.49 -22.74
CA PRO A 232 11.44 -21.78 -22.41
C PRO A 232 11.39 -20.53 -23.28
N ILE A 233 10.32 -20.35 -24.07
CA ILE A 233 10.15 -19.15 -24.89
C ILE A 233 9.91 -17.97 -23.94
N VAL A 234 10.98 -17.24 -23.61
CA VAL A 234 10.94 -15.99 -22.87
C VAL A 234 10.49 -14.89 -23.83
N ARG A 235 9.19 -14.59 -23.88
CA ARG A 235 8.70 -13.33 -24.48
C ARG A 235 8.81 -12.23 -23.44
N VAL A 236 10.03 -11.77 -23.19
CA VAL A 236 10.28 -10.54 -22.45
C VAL A 236 10.50 -9.43 -23.47
N LEU A 237 9.50 -8.55 -23.63
CA LEU A 237 9.73 -7.18 -24.05
C LEU A 237 10.27 -6.43 -22.82
N SER A 238 11.53 -6.65 -22.46
CA SER A 238 12.20 -5.87 -21.41
C SER A 238 13.71 -6.01 -21.54
N ALA A 239 14.38 -4.93 -21.18
CA ALA A 239 15.77 -4.61 -21.46
C ALA A 239 16.78 -5.70 -21.06
N ALA A 240 17.89 -5.73 -21.79
CA ALA A 240 19.05 -6.56 -21.49
C ALA A 240 19.52 -6.37 -20.02
N PRO A 241 20.03 -7.43 -19.37
CA PRO A 241 20.59 -7.30 -18.02
C PRO A 241 21.75 -6.29 -18.02
N PRO A 242 21.93 -5.50 -16.94
CA PRO A 242 23.03 -4.56 -16.88
C PRO A 242 24.35 -5.33 -16.95
N ARG A 243 25.21 -4.96 -17.91
CA ARG A 243 26.62 -5.36 -17.89
C ARG A 243 27.22 -4.89 -16.56
N LEU A 244 28.02 -5.75 -15.92
CA LEU A 244 28.96 -5.34 -14.87
C LEU A 244 29.81 -4.18 -15.40
N VAL A 245 29.43 -2.96 -15.02
CA VAL A 245 30.28 -1.79 -15.14
C VAL A 245 31.26 -1.91 -13.98
N SER A 246 32.55 -1.99 -14.27
CA SER A 246 33.55 -1.83 -13.21
C SER A 246 33.35 -0.43 -12.62
N GLU A 247 32.86 -0.34 -11.39
CA GLU A 247 32.83 0.93 -10.65
C GLU A 247 34.26 1.47 -10.62
N LYS A 248 34.50 2.51 -11.41
CA LYS A 248 35.73 3.28 -11.32
C LYS A 248 35.57 4.16 -10.10
N ASN A 249 36.35 3.89 -9.06
CA ASN A 249 36.55 4.79 -7.93
C ASN A 249 37.08 6.14 -8.43
N SER A 250 36.20 7.08 -8.75
CA SER A 250 36.54 8.49 -8.77
C SER A 250 36.40 9.00 -7.35
N SER A 251 37.52 9.04 -6.62
CA SER A 251 37.61 9.52 -5.25
C SER A 251 37.56 11.05 -5.18
N GLU A 252 36.48 11.68 -5.66
CA GLU A 252 36.21 13.09 -5.40
C GLU A 252 34.73 13.29 -5.02
N GLY A 253 34.51 13.51 -3.72
CA GLY A 253 33.22 13.85 -3.13
C GLY A 253 32.40 12.67 -2.61
N SER A 254 32.93 11.87 -1.68
CA SER A 254 32.10 10.96 -0.88
C SER A 254 31.54 11.71 0.33
N PHE A 255 30.23 11.63 0.57
CA PHE A 255 29.63 12.03 1.84
C PHE A 255 29.29 10.77 2.64
N GLU A 256 29.38 10.87 3.97
CA GLU A 256 28.97 9.79 4.86
C GLU A 256 27.44 9.75 4.92
N VAL A 257 26.88 8.56 4.80
CA VAL A 257 25.47 8.32 5.12
C VAL A 257 25.38 8.30 6.64
N PHE A 258 24.59 9.20 7.21
CA PHE A 258 24.30 9.17 8.64
C PHE A 258 23.79 7.77 9.00
N ALA A 259 24.55 7.09 9.85
CA ALA A 259 24.10 5.86 10.47
C ALA A 259 23.45 6.28 11.78
N ASP A 260 22.12 6.24 11.81
CA ASP A 260 21.30 6.67 12.94
C ASP A 260 21.52 5.72 14.14
N TYR A 261 22.64 5.92 14.85
CA TYR A 261 22.99 5.25 16.11
C TYR A 261 22.68 6.12 17.34
N GLU A 262 22.21 7.37 17.14
CA GLU A 262 21.80 8.25 18.22
C GLU A 262 20.27 8.35 18.27
N GLU A 263 19.73 8.24 19.48
CA GLU A 263 18.30 8.12 19.79
C GLU A 263 17.47 9.26 19.15
N GLU A 264 16.38 8.89 18.48
CA GLU A 264 15.43 9.85 17.91
C GLU A 264 14.85 10.73 19.04
N GLU A 265 15.27 12.00 19.10
CA GLU A 265 14.62 12.99 19.96
C GLU A 265 13.14 13.13 19.57
N GLU A 266 12.27 13.11 20.58
CA GLU A 266 10.82 13.26 20.44
C GLU A 266 10.47 14.47 19.54
N LYS A 267 9.96 14.20 18.33
CA LYS A 267 9.47 15.23 17.43
C LYS A 267 8.34 16.02 18.12
N ILE A 268 8.60 17.31 18.32
CA ILE A 268 7.62 18.33 18.71
C ILE A 268 6.39 18.20 17.78
N PRO A 269 5.15 18.29 18.30
CA PRO A 269 3.96 18.18 17.48
C PRO A 269 4.00 19.19 16.33
N GLU A 270 3.89 18.68 15.11
CA GLU A 270 3.82 19.49 13.89
C GLU A 270 2.72 20.56 14.03
N PRO A 271 2.99 21.79 13.59
CA PRO A 271 2.02 22.88 13.65
C PRO A 271 0.72 22.47 12.97
N ILE A 272 -0.40 22.83 13.58
CA ILE A 272 -1.75 22.54 13.04
C ILE A 272 -1.79 23.09 11.61
N PRO A 273 -2.02 22.26 10.58
CA PRO A 273 -2.08 22.74 9.22
C PRO A 273 -3.23 23.75 9.08
N GLN A 274 -2.91 24.88 8.47
CA GLN A 274 -3.88 25.96 8.23
C GLN A 274 -5.00 25.45 7.33
N LYS A 275 -6.20 26.01 7.49
CA LYS A 275 -7.37 25.73 6.66
C LYS A 275 -7.03 26.01 5.19
N LYS A 276 -6.72 24.96 4.42
CA LYS A 276 -6.59 25.06 2.96
C LYS A 276 -7.98 25.29 2.38
N GLU A 277 -8.11 26.33 1.55
CA GLU A 277 -9.28 26.44 0.69
C GLU A 277 -9.29 25.26 -0.29
N PHE A 278 -10.49 24.71 -0.52
CA PHE A 278 -10.68 23.58 -1.41
C PHE A 278 -10.26 23.97 -2.84
N THR A 279 -9.17 23.40 -3.34
CA THR A 279 -8.80 23.44 -4.76
C THR A 279 -9.53 22.33 -5.51
N ASP A 280 -9.57 22.37 -6.85
CA ASP A 280 -10.07 21.24 -7.64
C ASP A 280 -9.44 19.93 -7.15
N LEU A 281 -10.24 18.88 -6.98
CA LEU A 281 -9.85 17.58 -6.41
C LEU A 281 -8.66 16.99 -7.17
N SER A 282 -8.60 17.27 -8.49
CA SER A 282 -7.53 16.82 -9.36
C SER A 282 -6.18 17.51 -9.10
N SER A 283 -6.17 18.63 -8.39
CA SER A 283 -4.99 19.46 -8.09
C SER A 283 -4.56 19.40 -6.63
N ASP A 284 -5.34 18.77 -5.73
CA ASP A 284 -5.00 18.63 -4.32
C ASP A 284 -3.90 17.55 -4.16
N PRO A 285 -2.68 17.91 -3.70
CA PRO A 285 -1.59 16.95 -3.53
C PRO A 285 -1.90 15.82 -2.54
N ASP A 286 -2.64 16.14 -1.48
CA ASP A 286 -3.01 15.17 -0.45
C ASP A 286 -4.04 14.18 -1.01
N TYR A 287 -4.94 14.67 -1.88
CA TYR A 287 -5.87 13.82 -2.63
C TYR A 287 -5.13 12.93 -3.63
N GLN A 288 -4.19 13.46 -4.42
CA GLN A 288 -3.42 12.66 -5.38
C GLN A 288 -2.58 11.58 -4.69
N SER A 289 -1.98 11.90 -3.55
CA SER A 289 -1.21 10.95 -2.73
C SER A 289 -2.09 9.77 -2.28
N ILE A 290 -3.34 10.03 -1.91
CA ILE A 290 -4.25 9.01 -1.35
C ILE A 290 -5.08 8.30 -2.41
N PHE A 291 -5.55 8.98 -3.45
CA PHE A 291 -6.47 8.41 -4.43
C PHE A 291 -5.81 8.15 -5.79
N GLY A 292 -4.52 8.47 -5.92
CA GLY A 292 -3.76 8.35 -7.15
C GLY A 292 -3.98 9.54 -8.08
N TYR A 293 -3.11 9.64 -9.07
CA TYR A 293 -3.33 10.53 -10.20
C TYR A 293 -4.49 9.94 -11.01
N LYS A 294 -5.46 10.78 -11.41
CA LYS A 294 -6.33 10.38 -12.51
C LYS A 294 -5.41 10.07 -13.68
N GLU A 295 -5.35 8.81 -14.10
CA GLU A 295 -4.88 8.48 -15.43
C GLU A 295 -5.79 9.28 -16.37
N PHE A 296 -5.29 10.40 -16.89
CA PHE A 296 -5.88 10.94 -18.09
C PHE A 296 -5.83 9.76 -19.06
N PRO A 297 -6.96 9.32 -19.65
CA PRO A 297 -6.87 8.39 -20.75
C PRO A 297 -5.89 9.07 -21.69
N ASN A 298 -4.71 8.45 -21.87
CA ASN A 298 -3.72 8.93 -22.82
C ASN A 298 -4.55 9.26 -24.05
N PRO A 299 -4.66 10.55 -24.47
CA PRO A 299 -5.44 10.87 -25.65
C PRO A 299 -4.81 9.98 -26.69
N HIS A 300 -5.60 9.01 -27.16
CA HIS A 300 -5.11 7.88 -27.95
C HIS A 300 -3.99 8.41 -28.83
N ILE A 301 -2.79 7.86 -28.70
CA ILE A 301 -1.77 8.06 -29.73
C ILE A 301 -2.36 7.35 -30.95
N ASN A 302 -3.26 8.06 -31.62
CA ASN A 302 -3.73 7.77 -32.93
C ASN A 302 -2.50 8.09 -33.77
N LEU A 303 -1.67 7.08 -33.98
CA LEU A 303 -0.79 7.00 -35.13
C LEU A 303 -1.69 6.92 -36.36
N THR A 304 -2.38 8.01 -36.68
CA THR A 304 -2.81 8.27 -38.03
C THR A 304 -1.55 8.70 -38.76
N GLU A 305 -1.04 7.84 -39.62
CA GLU A 305 -0.04 8.19 -40.63
C GLU A 305 -0.58 9.36 -41.46
N SER A 306 -0.27 10.58 -41.04
CA SER A 306 -0.59 11.77 -41.83
C SER A 306 0.51 11.93 -42.88
N THR A 307 0.21 11.45 -44.08
CA THR A 307 1.01 11.64 -45.29
C THR A 307 0.88 13.07 -45.82
N GLN A 308 1.12 14.09 -44.99
CA GLN A 308 1.14 15.48 -45.46
C GLN A 308 2.29 16.28 -44.85
N ALA A 309 3.48 16.07 -45.41
CA ALA A 309 4.70 16.85 -45.18
C ALA A 309 4.61 18.33 -45.64
N LYS A 310 3.42 18.86 -45.95
CA LYS A 310 3.25 20.21 -46.50
C LYS A 310 2.93 21.29 -45.46
N ASP A 311 2.52 20.93 -44.24
CA ASP A 311 2.08 21.91 -43.23
C ASP A 311 3.16 22.38 -42.26
N LEU A 312 4.35 21.77 -42.28
CA LEU A 312 5.45 22.12 -41.35
C LEU A 312 6.17 23.43 -41.72
N LYS A 313 6.06 23.92 -42.97
CA LYS A 313 6.69 25.19 -43.40
C LYS A 313 5.91 26.44 -43.00
N MET A 314 4.62 26.32 -42.70
CA MET A 314 3.76 27.46 -42.32
C MET A 314 3.92 27.86 -40.84
N LYS A 315 4.58 27.04 -40.02
CA LYS A 315 4.74 27.27 -38.56
C LYS A 315 6.14 27.72 -38.12
N GLY A 316 7.02 28.10 -39.06
CA GLY A 316 8.28 28.80 -38.73
C GLY A 316 9.34 27.98 -37.97
N ILE A 317 9.31 26.64 -38.05
CA ILE A 317 10.33 25.79 -37.43
C ILE A 317 11.52 25.65 -38.42
N PRO A 318 12.76 26.01 -38.04
CA PRO A 318 13.92 25.84 -38.91
C PRO A 318 14.20 24.35 -39.14
N GLY A 319 14.38 23.98 -40.41
CA GLY A 319 14.51 22.59 -40.85
C GLY A 319 15.78 21.90 -40.36
N ILE A 320 15.66 20.61 -40.08
CA ILE A 320 16.75 19.70 -39.74
C ILE A 320 17.75 19.64 -40.90
N PHE A 321 19.03 19.84 -40.57
CA PHE A 321 20.16 19.79 -41.50
C PHE A 321 20.40 18.36 -41.99
N THR A 322 20.22 18.10 -43.28
CA THR A 322 20.68 16.87 -43.94
C THR A 322 22.05 17.13 -44.58
N PRO A 323 23.11 16.38 -44.24
CA PRO A 323 24.37 16.52 -44.94
C PRO A 323 24.29 15.92 -46.35
N ASP A 324 24.71 16.72 -47.33
CA ASP A 324 24.87 16.34 -48.74
C ASP A 324 26.12 15.47 -48.93
N GLN A 325 26.02 14.15 -48.75
CA GLN A 325 26.75 13.13 -49.52
C GLN A 325 26.48 11.70 -49.01
N PRO A 326 26.41 10.68 -49.90
CA PRO A 326 26.11 9.31 -49.51
C PRO A 326 27.37 8.62 -48.97
N LEU A 327 27.38 8.26 -47.69
CA LEU A 327 28.41 7.36 -47.17
C LEU A 327 28.11 5.92 -47.62
N SER A 328 29.03 5.45 -48.45
CA SER A 328 29.18 4.12 -49.04
C SER A 328 29.03 2.97 -48.02
N SER A 329 28.29 1.95 -48.44
CA SER A 329 28.24 0.54 -47.97
C SER A 329 28.94 0.21 -46.63
N PHE A 330 28.17 -0.23 -45.64
CA PHE A 330 28.73 -0.92 -44.49
C PHE A 330 29.09 -2.37 -44.87
N VAL A 331 30.31 -2.78 -44.50
CA VAL A 331 30.82 -4.14 -44.66
C VAL A 331 30.36 -4.97 -43.46
N VAL A 332 29.67 -6.08 -43.73
CA VAL A 332 29.36 -7.11 -42.74
C VAL A 332 30.66 -7.85 -42.41
N TYR A 333 31.20 -7.67 -41.21
CA TYR A 333 32.33 -8.44 -40.72
C TYR A 333 31.81 -9.77 -40.14
N CYS A 334 32.06 -10.86 -40.85
CA CYS A 334 31.95 -12.23 -40.34
C CYS A 334 33.34 -12.67 -39.89
N GLU A 335 33.58 -12.82 -38.58
CA GLU A 335 34.84 -13.39 -38.11
C GLU A 335 34.80 -14.92 -38.16
N SER A 336 35.66 -15.46 -39.03
CA SER A 336 35.94 -16.88 -39.19
C SER A 336 36.92 -17.38 -38.13
N LYS A 337 36.83 -18.68 -37.88
CA LYS A 337 37.56 -19.48 -36.90
C LYS A 337 39.09 -19.39 -37.04
N ASN A 338 39.74 -19.55 -35.89
CA ASN A 338 41.17 -19.75 -35.60
C ASN A 338 42.03 -18.50 -35.39
N SER A 339 42.26 -18.16 -34.11
CA SER A 339 43.60 -17.85 -33.60
C SER A 339 43.70 -18.09 -32.08
N GLN A 340 44.37 -19.21 -31.76
CA GLN A 340 45.41 -19.34 -30.73
C GLN A 340 45.13 -18.93 -29.27
N LYS A 341 44.93 -19.98 -28.45
CA LYS A 341 45.35 -20.17 -27.05
C LYS A 341 46.15 -19.02 -26.42
N LEU A 342 45.53 -18.35 -25.43
CA LEU A 342 46.23 -17.88 -24.23
C LEU A 342 45.49 -18.45 -23.00
N LYS A 343 46.11 -19.47 -22.40
CA LYS A 343 45.70 -20.03 -21.11
C LYS A 343 46.10 -19.04 -20.02
N LEU A 344 45.15 -18.27 -19.49
CA LEU A 344 45.31 -17.63 -18.19
C LEU A 344 44.82 -18.60 -17.12
N LYS A 345 45.78 -19.23 -16.42
CA LYS A 345 45.52 -20.01 -15.21
C LYS A 345 45.20 -19.02 -14.08
N PHE A 346 43.94 -18.89 -13.70
CA PHE A 346 43.62 -18.37 -12.37
C PHE A 346 43.67 -19.54 -11.39
N ALA A 347 44.68 -19.54 -10.52
CA ALA A 347 44.71 -20.37 -9.34
C ALA A 347 43.84 -19.69 -8.28
N VAL A 348 42.68 -20.27 -7.98
CA VAL A 348 41.90 -19.91 -6.80
C VAL A 348 42.63 -20.51 -5.60
N LYS A 349 43.31 -19.68 -4.82
CA LYS A 349 43.66 -20.03 -3.45
C LYS A 349 42.34 -20.12 -2.67
N ARG A 350 41.99 -21.33 -2.24
CA ARG A 350 41.05 -21.53 -1.15
C ARG A 350 41.76 -21.09 0.12
N ASP A 351 41.57 -19.85 0.52
CA ASP A 351 41.84 -19.45 1.89
C ASP A 351 40.56 -19.70 2.68
N LEU A 352 40.69 -20.61 3.63
CA LEU A 352 39.71 -21.07 4.58
C LEU A 352 39.33 -19.87 5.47
N VAL A 353 38.09 -19.39 5.38
CA VAL A 353 37.49 -18.56 6.43
C VAL A 353 36.48 -19.46 7.12
N GLU A 354 36.89 -20.05 8.24
CA GLU A 354 35.95 -20.55 9.25
C GLU A 354 35.26 -19.33 9.84
N SER A 355 34.15 -18.91 9.24
CA SER A 355 33.20 -18.02 9.89
C SER A 355 32.46 -18.86 10.92
N LEU A 356 32.79 -18.66 12.20
CA LEU A 356 31.99 -19.16 13.32
C LEU A 356 30.53 -18.70 13.12
N SER A 357 29.60 -19.62 13.33
CA SER A 357 28.17 -19.31 13.36
C SER A 357 27.89 -18.29 14.47
N ILE A 358 26.88 -17.44 14.30
CA ILE A 358 26.40 -16.49 15.31
C ILE A 358 26.11 -17.21 16.64
N GLU A 359 25.72 -18.48 16.58
CA GLU A 359 25.47 -19.34 17.73
C GLU A 359 26.76 -19.71 18.49
N GLU A 360 27.87 -19.92 17.79
CA GLU A 360 29.16 -20.24 18.41
C GLU A 360 29.81 -19.00 19.04
N ALA A 361 29.61 -17.82 18.45
CA ALA A 361 30.01 -16.54 19.04
C ALA A 361 29.21 -16.23 20.32
N PHE A 362 27.94 -16.64 20.38
CA PHE A 362 27.11 -16.48 21.57
C PHE A 362 27.53 -17.43 22.69
N LEU A 363 27.86 -18.69 22.36
CA LEU A 363 28.35 -19.68 23.33
C LEU A 363 29.72 -19.31 23.91
N SER A 364 30.63 -18.76 23.10
CA SER A 364 31.93 -18.24 23.58
C SER A 364 31.76 -17.12 24.61
N LYS A 365 30.81 -16.20 24.37
CA LYS A 365 30.56 -15.06 25.26
C LYS A 365 29.83 -15.44 26.54
N VAL A 366 28.99 -16.48 26.49
CA VAL A 366 28.33 -17.05 27.67
C VAL A 366 29.34 -17.85 28.51
N LEU A 367 30.28 -18.57 27.90
CA LEU A 367 31.31 -19.31 28.64
C LEU A 367 32.37 -18.40 29.29
N GLU A 368 32.71 -17.26 28.70
CA GLU A 368 33.58 -16.26 29.35
C GLU A 368 32.93 -15.59 30.58
N SER A 369 31.60 -15.61 30.68
CA SER A 369 30.87 -15.09 31.86
C SER A 369 30.80 -16.06 33.05
N PHE A 370 31.30 -17.28 32.88
CA PHE A 370 31.40 -18.31 33.92
C PHE A 370 32.86 -18.63 34.24
N VAL A 371 33.63 -17.63 34.67
CA VAL A 371 34.85 -17.86 35.45
C VAL A 371 34.45 -17.80 36.93
N PRO A 372 34.48 -18.92 37.68
CA PRO A 372 34.23 -18.86 39.12
C PRO A 372 35.42 -18.17 39.82
N ASP A 373 35.11 -17.13 40.61
CA ASP A 373 36.04 -16.50 41.55
C ASP A 373 36.50 -17.53 42.60
N GLU A 374 37.59 -18.23 42.32
CA GLU A 374 38.37 -18.90 43.36
C GLU A 374 39.14 -17.86 44.18
N ASN A 375 38.46 -17.15 45.08
CA ASN A 375 39.07 -16.51 46.26
C ASN A 375 38.01 -16.11 47.31
N LEU A 376 37.36 -17.11 47.91
CA LEU A 376 36.70 -16.97 49.21
C LEU A 376 37.45 -17.83 50.23
N LYS A 377 38.51 -17.26 50.80
CA LYS A 377 39.14 -17.78 52.01
C LYS A 377 38.20 -17.56 53.19
N VAL A 378 37.70 -18.67 53.72
CA VAL A 378 37.10 -18.78 55.04
C VAL A 378 38.18 -18.54 56.09
N SER A 379 38.02 -17.51 56.92
CA SER A 379 38.47 -17.40 58.32
C SER A 379 37.78 -16.22 58.98
#